data_AF-A0AAD7TH93-F1
#
_entry.id   AF-A0AAD7TH93-F1
#
_cell.length_a   1.000
_cell.length_b   1.000
_cell.length_c   1.000
_cell.angle_alpha   90.00
_cell.angle_beta   90.00
_cell.angle_gamma   90.00
#
_symmetry.space_group_name_H-M   'P 1'
#
loop_
_entity.id
_entity.type
_entity.pdbx_description
1 polymer ?
#
loop_
_entity_poly.entity_id
_entity_poly.type
_entity_poly.pdbx_seq_one_letter_code
_entity_poly.pdbx_strand_id
1 'polypeptide(L)'
;MGGPNLEVFKFAVYVFFPVVMLVHYGNPDWYAKNVLPVCEDAYMFYVLRLRPSTPVAQYKERIFPPEHRLNTNLPTDSTTLKEELAKIRARNLERKAQREAEAAAAAAAAQQK
;
A
#
# COMPACT_ATOMS: atom_id res chain seq x y z
N MET A 1 -21.24 34.47 35.75
CA MET A 1 -20.11 34.52 34.80
C MET A 1 -18.97 35.24 35.51
N GLY A 2 -17.90 34.53 35.90
CA GLY A 2 -16.78 35.14 36.62
C GLY A 2 -15.95 36.00 35.67
N GLY A 3 -15.62 37.22 36.08
CA GLY A 3 -15.13 38.31 35.23
C GLY A 3 -13.85 38.04 34.41
N PRO A 4 -13.30 39.07 33.73
CA PRO A 4 -12.30 38.92 32.66
C PRO A 4 -11.08 38.04 32.99
N ASN A 5 -10.59 38.08 34.23
CA ASN A 5 -9.46 37.25 34.67
C ASN A 5 -9.76 35.74 34.60
N LEU A 6 -11.01 35.35 34.83
CA LEU A 6 -11.43 33.95 34.77
C LEU A 6 -11.54 33.44 33.32
N GLU A 7 -11.83 34.34 32.38
CA GLU A 7 -11.91 34.02 30.95
C GLU A 7 -10.52 33.78 30.36
N VAL A 8 -9.53 34.61 30.73
CA VAL A 8 -8.13 34.41 30.31
C VAL A 8 -7.56 33.11 30.86
N PHE A 9 -7.86 32.77 32.12
CA PHE A 9 -7.43 31.50 32.71
C PHE A 9 -8.03 30.29 31.97
N LYS A 10 -9.34 30.31 31.71
CA LYS A 10 -10.01 29.24 30.95
C LYS A 10 -9.46 29.10 29.54
N PHE A 11 -9.24 30.22 28.87
CA PHE A 11 -8.66 30.23 27.53
C PHE A 11 -7.24 29.63 27.53
N ALA A 12 -6.41 30.03 28.49
CA ALA A 12 -5.08 29.46 28.65
C ALA A 12 -5.16 27.94 28.90
N VAL A 13 -6.01 27.48 29.80
CA VAL A 13 -6.18 26.03 30.03
C VAL A 13 -6.67 25.33 28.76
N TYR A 14 -7.65 25.87 28.04
CA TYR A 14 -8.20 25.24 26.84
C TYR A 14 -7.22 25.19 25.67
N VAL A 15 -6.30 26.15 25.55
CA VAL A 15 -5.30 26.14 24.48
C VAL A 15 -4.07 25.33 24.89
N PHE A 16 -3.54 25.54 26.09
CA PHE A 16 -2.30 24.88 26.51
C PHE A 16 -2.49 23.42 26.89
N PHE A 17 -3.63 23.02 27.47
CA PHE A 17 -3.88 21.62 27.82
C PHE A 17 -3.77 20.66 26.62
N PRO A 18 -4.49 20.86 25.51
CA PRO A 18 -4.38 19.96 24.35
C PRO A 18 -3.02 20.05 23.67
N VAL A 19 -2.39 21.23 23.62
CA VAL A 19 -1.05 21.39 23.01
C VAL A 19 0.01 20.64 23.83
N VAL A 20 -0.03 20.74 25.16
CA VAL A 20 0.91 20.02 26.04
C VAL A 20 0.66 18.51 25.99
N MET A 21 -0.61 18.08 25.96
CA MET A 21 -0.96 16.67 25.73
C MET A 21 -0.38 16.18 24.40
N LEU A 22 -0.54 16.92 23.31
CA LEU A 22 0.00 16.53 22.01
C LEU A 22 1.53 16.43 22.03
N VAL A 23 2.22 17.36 22.71
CA VAL A 23 3.69 17.31 22.81
C VAL A 23 4.16 16.13 23.66
N HIS A 24 3.46 15.82 24.76
CA HIS A 24 3.83 14.72 25.64
C HIS A 24 3.57 13.34 25.00
N TYR A 25 2.37 13.14 24.46
CA TYR A 25 1.94 11.86 23.89
C TYR A 25 2.31 11.69 22.41
N GLY A 26 2.55 12.79 21.70
CA GLY A 26 3.00 12.78 20.30
C GLY A 26 4.52 12.67 20.13
N ASN A 27 5.29 12.66 21.23
CA ASN A 27 6.72 12.39 21.16
C ASN A 27 6.95 10.89 20.81
N PRO A 28 7.68 10.58 19.71
CA PRO A 28 7.93 9.21 19.30
C PRO A 28 8.67 8.38 20.35
N ASP A 29 9.53 9.00 21.17
CA ASP A 29 10.29 8.32 22.22
C ASP A 29 9.37 7.87 23.37
N TRP A 30 8.39 8.70 23.74
CA TRP A 30 7.39 8.34 24.76
C TRP A 30 6.51 7.18 24.26
N TYR A 31 6.10 7.23 23.00
CA TYR A 31 5.31 6.16 22.37
C TYR A 31 6.09 4.83 22.34
N ALA A 32 7.36 4.88 21.94
CA ALA A 32 8.23 3.71 21.91
C ALA A 32 8.42 3.07 23.29
N LYS A 33 8.53 3.89 24.34
CA LYS A 33 8.74 3.40 25.71
C LYS A 33 7.48 2.87 26.40
N ASN A 34 6.29 3.42 26.10
CA ASN A 34 5.07 3.11 26.86
C ASN A 34 4.04 2.28 26.09
N VAL A 35 3.98 2.40 24.75
CA VAL A 35 2.95 1.73 23.92
C VAL A 35 3.50 0.48 23.25
N LEU A 36 4.70 0.56 22.66
CA LEU A 36 5.33 -0.61 22.03
C LEU A 36 5.58 -1.79 22.97
N PRO A 37 5.99 -1.66 24.25
CA PRO A 37 6.21 -2.84 25.08
C PRO A 37 4.92 -3.64 25.29
N VAL A 38 3.74 -3.02 25.31
CA VAL A 38 2.47 -3.77 25.39
C VAL A 38 2.18 -4.50 24.07
N CYS A 39 2.54 -3.90 22.93
CA CYS A 39 2.49 -4.58 21.65
C CYS A 39 3.49 -5.76 21.63
N GLU A 40 4.72 -5.57 22.09
CA GLU A 40 5.75 -6.60 22.08
C GLU A 40 5.49 -7.72 23.11
N ASP A 41 4.94 -7.39 24.29
CA ASP A 41 4.58 -8.32 25.36
C ASP A 41 3.28 -9.08 25.04
N ALA A 42 2.28 -8.41 24.45
CA ALA A 42 1.07 -9.09 23.96
C ALA A 42 1.39 -10.02 22.79
N TYR A 43 2.31 -9.61 21.90
CA TYR A 43 2.85 -10.49 20.86
C TYR A 43 3.72 -11.60 21.45
N MET A 44 4.52 -11.38 22.49
CA MET A 44 5.26 -12.44 23.18
C MET A 44 4.31 -13.45 23.83
N PHE A 45 3.23 -13.02 24.50
CA PHE A 45 2.26 -13.95 25.09
C PHE A 45 1.47 -14.73 24.01
N TYR A 46 1.17 -14.10 22.87
CA TYR A 46 0.56 -14.77 21.70
C TYR A 46 1.54 -15.72 20.98
N VAL A 47 2.80 -15.32 20.77
CA VAL A 47 3.83 -16.03 19.99
C VAL A 47 4.51 -17.14 20.81
N LEU A 48 4.77 -16.93 22.10
CA LEU A 48 5.35 -17.97 22.98
C LEU A 48 4.40 -19.14 23.23
N ARG A 49 3.08 -18.94 23.06
CA ARG A 49 2.07 -20.01 23.18
C ARG A 49 1.65 -20.59 21.82
N LEU A 50 1.73 -19.84 20.73
CA LEU A 50 1.35 -20.30 19.39
C LEU A 50 2.47 -20.04 18.38
N ARG A 51 3.26 -21.09 18.11
CA ARG A 51 4.17 -21.26 16.97
C ARG A 51 5.43 -20.36 16.91
N PRO A 52 6.65 -20.94 16.91
CA PRO A 52 7.82 -20.24 16.43
C PRO A 52 7.73 -20.15 14.90
N SER A 53 7.74 -18.93 14.32
CA SER A 53 8.21 -18.59 12.96
C SER A 53 7.40 -17.44 12.31
N THR A 54 7.84 -16.20 12.55
CA THR A 54 8.39 -15.25 11.55
C THR A 54 8.00 -13.78 11.86
N PRO A 55 8.98 -12.86 11.82
CA PRO A 55 8.75 -11.43 11.99
C PRO A 55 8.07 -10.84 10.75
N VAL A 56 7.45 -9.67 10.95
CA VAL A 56 6.73 -8.70 10.08
C VAL A 56 6.99 -8.70 8.55
N ALA A 57 8.06 -9.33 8.04
CA ALA A 57 8.33 -9.56 6.62
C ALA A 57 7.22 -10.33 5.86
N GLN A 58 6.41 -11.15 6.53
CA GLN A 58 5.33 -11.89 5.83
C GLN A 58 4.29 -10.98 5.17
N TYR A 59 3.99 -9.80 5.72
CA TYR A 59 2.94 -8.95 5.17
C TYR A 59 3.36 -8.30 3.85
N LYS A 60 4.62 -7.86 3.72
CA LYS A 60 5.15 -7.30 2.45
C LYS A 60 5.17 -8.37 1.35
N GLU A 61 5.64 -9.57 1.67
CA GLU A 61 5.80 -10.66 0.70
C GLU A 61 4.49 -11.37 0.31
N ARG A 62 3.42 -11.21 1.11
CA ARG A 62 2.10 -11.81 0.84
C ARG A 62 1.15 -10.87 0.10
N ILE A 63 1.27 -9.56 0.32
CA ILE A 63 0.42 -8.54 -0.28
C ILE A 63 0.94 -8.12 -1.66
N PHE A 64 2.26 -7.99 -1.81
CA PHE A 64 2.84 -7.55 -3.08
C PHE A 64 3.29 -8.74 -3.90
N PRO A 65 3.06 -8.74 -5.23
CA PRO A 65 3.72 -9.68 -6.11
C PRO A 65 5.24 -9.61 -5.88
N PRO A 66 5.93 -10.75 -5.86
CA PRO A 66 7.36 -10.78 -5.54
C PRO A 66 8.14 -9.92 -6.55
N GLU A 67 9.18 -9.23 -6.07
CA GLU A 67 9.85 -8.13 -6.81
C GLU A 67 10.38 -8.55 -8.19
N HIS A 68 10.69 -9.84 -8.40
CA HIS A 68 11.07 -10.39 -9.71
C HIS A 68 9.96 -10.34 -10.78
N ARG A 69 8.70 -10.16 -10.40
CA ARG A 69 7.56 -10.04 -11.34
C ARG A 69 7.36 -8.60 -11.81
N LEU A 70 7.91 -7.63 -11.09
CA LEU A 70 7.71 -6.21 -11.39
C LEU A 70 8.66 -5.79 -12.53
N ASN A 71 8.13 -5.04 -13.51
CA ASN A 71 8.97 -4.43 -14.54
C ASN A 71 9.53 -3.11 -14.01
N THR A 72 10.70 -3.17 -13.39
CA THR A 72 11.36 -2.02 -12.75
C THR A 72 12.01 -1.07 -13.75
N ASN A 73 12.23 -1.50 -15.00
CA ASN A 73 12.90 -0.70 -16.03
C ASN A 73 11.87 -0.07 -16.96
N LEU A 74 11.25 1.03 -16.53
CA LEU A 74 10.37 1.83 -17.38
C LEU A 74 11.21 2.78 -18.25
N PRO A 75 11.05 2.77 -19.58
CA PRO A 75 11.68 3.75 -20.46
C PRO A 75 11.12 5.14 -20.11
N THR A 76 11.98 6.05 -19.65
CA THR A 76 11.57 7.41 -19.25
C THR A 76 11.66 8.40 -20.43
N ASP A 77 12.44 8.07 -21.47
CA ASP A 77 12.66 8.92 -22.63
C ASP A 77 11.55 8.81 -23.69
N SER A 78 11.15 9.95 -24.27
CA SER A 78 10.00 10.01 -25.19
C SER A 78 10.21 9.32 -26.55
N THR A 79 11.47 9.23 -27.02
CA THR A 79 11.82 8.59 -28.30
C THR A 79 11.72 7.06 -28.19
N THR A 80 12.27 6.48 -27.13
CA THR A 80 12.23 5.04 -26.86
C THR A 80 10.80 4.53 -26.62
N LEU A 81 9.94 5.33 -26.00
CA LEU A 81 8.52 5.01 -25.82
C LEU A 81 7.77 4.86 -27.15
N LYS A 82 8.04 5.71 -28.15
CA LYS A 82 7.36 5.64 -29.45
C LYS A 82 7.75 4.40 -30.23
N GLU A 83 9.02 4.01 -30.14
CA GLU A 83 9.55 2.80 -30.77
C GLU A 83 8.94 1.53 -30.15
N GLU A 84 8.90 1.44 -28.82
CA GLU A 84 8.27 0.32 -28.11
C GLU A 84 6.76 0.25 -28.39
N LEU A 85 6.08 1.40 -28.49
CA LEU A 85 4.64 1.44 -28.75
C LEU A 85 4.31 1.02 -30.20
N ALA A 86 5.14 1.38 -31.17
CA ALA A 86 5.03 0.88 -32.54
C ALA A 86 5.18 -0.65 -32.59
N LYS A 87 6.15 -1.20 -31.85
CA LYS A 87 6.39 -2.64 -31.73
C LYS A 87 5.22 -3.39 -31.06
N ILE A 88 4.61 -2.81 -30.03
CA ILE A 88 3.44 -3.40 -29.35
C ILE A 88 2.20 -3.37 -30.26
N ARG A 89 1.98 -2.28 -31.00
CA ARG A 89 0.85 -2.18 -31.94
C ARG A 89 0.93 -3.21 -33.06
N ALA A 90 2.13 -3.44 -33.63
CA ALA A 90 2.34 -4.48 -34.63
C ALA A 90 2.02 -5.88 -34.07
N ARG A 91 2.57 -6.22 -32.89
CA ARG A 91 2.31 -7.50 -32.21
C ARG A 91 0.82 -7.74 -31.91
N ASN A 92 0.10 -6.68 -31.52
CA ASN A 92 -1.32 -6.78 -31.21
C ASN A 92 -2.19 -6.95 -32.47
N LEU A 93 -1.78 -6.35 -33.59
CA LEU A 93 -2.48 -6.51 -34.87
C LEU A 93 -2.39 -7.95 -35.36
N GLU A 94 -1.20 -8.55 -35.26
CA GLU A 94 -0.99 -9.98 -35.56
C GLU A 94 -1.82 -10.89 -34.66
N ARG A 95 -1.80 -10.67 -33.34
CA ARG A 95 -2.62 -11.42 -32.37
C ARG A 95 -4.12 -11.22 -32.55
N LYS A 96 -4.55 -10.09 -33.11
CA LYS A 96 -5.95 -9.83 -33.43
C LYS A 96 -6.35 -10.60 -34.70
N ALA A 97 -5.53 -10.54 -35.75
CA ALA A 97 -5.75 -11.29 -36.99
C ALA A 97 -5.81 -12.81 -36.74
N GLN A 98 -4.94 -13.35 -35.87
CA GLN A 98 -4.98 -14.76 -35.46
C GLN A 98 -6.31 -15.12 -34.79
N ARG A 99 -6.78 -14.30 -33.84
CA ARG A 99 -8.06 -14.51 -33.16
C ARG A 99 -9.26 -14.40 -34.09
N GLU A 100 -9.22 -13.50 -35.08
CA GLU A 100 -10.27 -13.36 -36.08
C GLU A 100 -10.32 -14.55 -37.04
N ALA A 101 -9.16 -15.07 -37.46
CA ALA A 101 -9.08 -16.29 -38.27
C ALA A 101 -9.57 -17.53 -37.50
N GLU A 102 -9.18 -17.67 -36.23
CA GLU A 102 -9.67 -18.74 -35.35
C GLU A 102 -11.18 -18.61 -35.09
N ALA A 103 -11.69 -17.40 -34.87
CA ALA A 103 -13.13 -17.15 -34.69
C ALA A 103 -13.92 -17.44 -35.98
N ALA A 104 -13.39 -17.10 -37.15
CA ALA A 104 -14.00 -17.43 -38.44
C ALA A 104 -13.99 -18.95 -38.71
N ALA A 105 -12.90 -19.64 -38.36
CA ALA A 105 -12.80 -21.09 -38.45
C ALA A 105 -13.77 -21.79 -37.46
N ALA A 106 -13.89 -21.28 -36.24
CA ALA A 106 -14.85 -21.78 -35.24
C ALA A 106 -16.30 -21.53 -35.68
N ALA A 107 -16.60 -20.38 -36.30
CA ALA A 107 -17.92 -20.08 -36.85
C ALA A 107 -18.28 -20.98 -38.05
N ALA A 108 -17.32 -21.26 -38.94
CA ALA A 108 -17.52 -22.19 -40.06
C ALA A 108 -17.70 -23.65 -39.59
N ALA A 109 -16.94 -24.08 -38.58
CA ALA A 109 -17.11 -25.40 -37.97
C ALA A 109 -18.45 -25.56 -37.23
N ALA A 110 -19.00 -24.47 -36.67
CA ALA A 110 -20.33 -24.45 -36.05
C ALA A 110 -21.47 -24.47 -37.08
N GLN A 111 -21.25 -24.04 -38.32
CA GLN A 111 -22.25 -24.08 -39.41
C GLN A 111 -22.32 -25.42 -40.15
N GLN A 112 -21.30 -26.28 -40.00
CA GLN A 112 -21.26 -27.63 -40.60
C GLN A 112 -21.86 -28.72 -39.72
N LYS A 113 -22.36 -28.37 -38.52
CA LYS A 113 -22.95 -29.29 -37.55
C LYS A 113 -24.46 -29.08 -37.46
#